data_AF-A0A1F9TRT7-F1
#
_entry.id   AF-A0A1F9TRT7-F1
#
_cell.length_a   1.000
_cell.length_b   1.000
_cell.length_c   1.000
_cell.angle_alpha   90.00
_cell.angle_beta   90.00
_cell.angle_gamma   90.00
#
_symmetry.space_group_name_H-M   'P 1'
#
loop_
_entity.id
_entity.type
_entity.pdbx_description
1 polymer ?
#
loop_
_entity_poly.entity_id
_entity_poly.type
_entity_poly.pdbx_seq_one_letter_code
_entity_poly.pdbx_strand_id
1 'polypeptide(L)'
;MVWFISGYYFLTTAWALLNIGLIFSGAVKLPEASRALFEQVTALEWFLTAAGSIAGVAGSVSLFRMRKAAFPLFLAFFLLGVALVVLPWFTKDGYSVALPVLVGTAIAKIILLWVCVYIKDLVTEGVLK
;
A
#
# COMPACT_ATOMS: atom_id res chain seq x y z
N MET A 1 3.04 8.94 -18.49
CA MET A 1 2.38 8.04 -17.50
C MET A 1 3.14 7.96 -16.19
N VAL A 2 4.46 7.70 -16.21
CA VAL A 2 5.36 7.66 -15.04
C VAL A 2 5.13 8.77 -14.01
N TRP A 3 5.03 10.04 -14.45
CA TRP A 3 4.77 11.20 -13.58
C TRP A 3 3.42 11.13 -12.84
N PHE A 4 2.36 10.68 -13.53
CA PHE A 4 1.04 10.51 -12.92
C PHE A 4 1.03 9.40 -11.88
N ILE A 5 1.69 8.27 -12.17
CA ILE A 5 1.82 7.15 -11.24
C ILE A 5 2.59 7.59 -10.00
N SER A 6 3.76 8.21 -10.16
CA SER A 6 4.55 8.72 -9.05
C SER A 6 3.78 9.75 -8.22
N GLY A 7 3.14 10.73 -8.87
CA GLY A 7 2.34 11.75 -8.18
C GLY A 7 1.16 11.17 -7.40
N TYR A 8 0.44 10.21 -7.99
CA TYR A 8 -0.66 9.50 -7.33
C TYR A 8 -0.17 8.76 -6.08
N TYR A 9 0.94 8.03 -6.17
CA TYR A 9 1.47 7.31 -5.01
C TYR A 9 2.02 8.24 -3.92
N PHE A 10 2.65 9.36 -4.28
CA PHE A 10 3.03 10.38 -3.30
C PHE A 10 1.82 10.95 -2.57
N LEU A 11 0.77 11.32 -3.30
CA LEU A 11 -0.44 11.90 -2.71
C LEU A 11 -1.15 10.89 -1.80
N THR A 12 -1.28 9.63 -2.24
CA THR A 12 -1.93 8.59 -1.43
C THR A 12 -1.12 8.26 -0.17
N THR A 13 0.21 8.19 -0.25
CA THR A 13 1.04 7.99 0.96
C THR A 13 0.97 9.19 1.89
N ALA A 14 1.06 10.43 1.38
CA ALA A 14 0.94 11.62 2.21
C ALA A 14 -0.42 11.69 2.91
N TRP A 15 -1.50 11.37 2.18
CA TRP A 15 -2.85 11.28 2.73
C TRP A 15 -2.97 10.21 3.81
N ALA A 16 -2.37 9.03 3.60
CA ALA A 16 -2.37 7.96 4.59
C ALA A 16 -1.62 8.38 5.87
N LEU A 17 -0.42 8.95 5.75
CA LEU A 17 0.37 9.44 6.88
C LEU A 17 -0.36 10.53 7.66
N LEU A 18 -1.02 11.46 6.95
CA LEU A 18 -1.84 12.50 7.57
C LEU A 18 -2.98 11.89 8.39
N ASN A 19 -3.74 10.94 7.83
CA ASN A 19 -4.83 10.27 8.55
C ASN A 19 -4.33 9.52 9.78
N ILE A 20 -3.20 8.80 9.66
CA ILE A 20 -2.58 8.12 10.79
C ILE A 20 -2.21 9.14 11.88
N GLY A 21 -1.58 10.26 11.53
CA GLY A 21 -1.24 11.33 12.48
C GLY A 21 -2.46 11.96 13.15
N LEU A 22 -3.55 12.17 12.40
CA LEU A 22 -4.81 12.70 12.93
C LEU A 22 -5.50 11.73 13.90
N ILE A 23 -5.40 10.41 13.65
CA ILE A 23 -5.91 9.37 14.55
C ILE A 23 -5.07 9.33 15.84
N PHE A 24 -3.74 9.31 15.73
CA PHE A 24 -2.85 9.23 16.89
C PHE A 24 -2.85 10.51 17.75
N SER A 25 -3.09 11.68 17.17
CA SER A 25 -3.26 12.93 17.92
C SER A 25 -4.62 13.07 18.60
N GLY A 26 -5.55 12.15 18.34
CA GLY A 26 -6.93 12.22 18.87
C GLY A 26 -7.81 13.26 18.19
N ALA A 27 -7.32 13.94 17.15
CA ALA A 27 -8.06 14.95 16.39
C ALA A 27 -9.23 14.32 15.60
N VAL A 28 -9.08 13.06 15.17
CA VAL A 28 -10.13 12.29 14.48
C VAL A 28 -10.50 11.07 15.31
N LYS A 29 -11.77 10.96 15.67
CA LYS A 29 -12.32 9.77 16.34
C LYS A 29 -12.73 8.74 15.29
N LEU A 30 -12.21 7.52 15.44
CA LEU A 30 -12.63 6.41 14.60
C LEU A 30 -14.05 5.94 14.99
N PRO A 31 -14.91 5.61 14.03
CA PRO A 31 -16.14 4.86 14.28
C PRO A 31 -15.83 3.55 15.03
N GLU A 32 -16.74 3.08 15.88
CA GLU A 32 -16.51 1.91 16.75
C GLU A 32 -16.04 0.66 15.96
N ALA A 33 -16.64 0.40 14.79
CA ALA A 33 -16.24 -0.70 13.92
C ALA A 33 -14.78 -0.60 13.42
N SER A 34 -14.33 0.61 13.09
CA SER A 34 -12.95 0.86 12.65
C SER A 34 -11.97 0.84 13.82
N ARG A 35 -12.43 1.26 15.01
CA ARG A 35 -11.63 1.25 16.23
C ARG A 35 -11.33 -0.17 16.71
N ALA A 36 -12.32 -1.06 16.70
CA ALA A 36 -12.14 -2.47 17.03
C ALA A 36 -11.14 -3.16 16.09
N LEU A 37 -11.18 -2.85 14.79
CA LEU A 37 -10.20 -3.35 13.83
C LEU A 37 -8.78 -2.81 14.09
N PHE A 38 -8.67 -1.53 14.47
CA PHE A 38 -7.40 -0.87 14.76
C PHE A 38 -6.74 -1.40 16.03
N GLU A 39 -7.52 -1.68 17.08
CA GLU A 39 -7.04 -2.26 18.35
C GLU A 39 -6.58 -3.71 18.20
N GLN A 40 -7.04 -4.42 17.17
CA GLN A 40 -6.61 -5.79 16.84
C GLN A 40 -5.36 -5.83 15.93
N VAL A 41 -4.79 -4.67 15.54
CA VAL A 41 -3.59 -4.64 14.69
C VAL A 41 -2.37 -5.08 15.49
N THR A 42 -1.75 -6.16 15.03
CA THR A 42 -0.55 -6.76 15.60
C THR A 42 0.72 -5.97 15.24
N ALA A 43 1.79 -6.13 16.02
CA ALA A 43 3.09 -5.53 15.72
C ALA A 43 3.63 -5.95 14.33
N LEU A 44 3.34 -7.17 13.90
CA LEU A 44 3.70 -7.67 12.57
C LEU A 44 2.95 -6.93 11.46
N GLU A 45 1.65 -6.71 11.61
CA GLU A 45 0.85 -5.94 10.64
C GLU A 45 1.34 -4.48 10.55
N TRP A 46 1.73 -3.88 11.68
CA TRP A 46 2.36 -2.55 11.69
C TRP A 46 3.69 -2.54 10.95
N PHE A 47 4.55 -3.52 11.20
CA PHE A 47 5.83 -3.65 10.52
C PHE A 47 5.66 -3.82 9.01
N LEU A 48 4.76 -4.71 8.58
CA LEU A 48 4.45 -4.94 7.15
C LEU A 48 3.88 -3.68 6.49
N THR A 49 3.04 -2.93 7.22
CA THR A 49 2.49 -1.65 6.74
C THR A 49 3.58 -0.60 6.54
N ALA A 50 4.51 -0.48 7.50
CA ALA A 50 5.64 0.42 7.40
C ALA A 50 6.58 0.02 6.25
N ALA A 51 6.98 -1.25 6.19
CA ALA A 51 7.83 -1.79 5.14
C ALA A 51 7.21 -1.61 3.75
N GLY A 52 5.90 -1.89 3.62
CA GLY A 52 5.15 -1.68 2.39
C GLY A 52 5.12 -0.21 1.98
N SER A 53 4.83 0.69 2.91
CA SER A 53 4.80 2.13 2.65
C SER A 53 6.16 2.67 2.19
N ILE A 54 7.24 2.22 2.83
CA ILE A 54 8.62 2.56 2.43
C ILE A 54 8.90 2.03 1.02
N ALA A 55 8.54 0.78 0.73
CA ALA A 55 8.72 0.20 -0.60
C ALA A 55 7.92 0.95 -1.67
N GLY A 56 6.68 1.35 -1.37
CA GLY A 56 5.82 2.15 -2.25
C GLY A 56 6.46 3.51 -2.56
N VAL A 57 6.86 4.28 -1.54
CA VAL A 57 7.51 5.59 -1.72
C VAL A 57 8.83 5.46 -2.45
N ALA A 58 9.70 4.53 -2.04
CA ALA A 58 10.97 4.28 -2.70
C ALA A 58 10.77 3.85 -4.16
N GLY A 59 9.73 3.06 -4.44
CA GLY A 59 9.30 2.68 -5.77
C GLY A 59 8.88 3.89 -6.60
N SER A 60 8.03 4.76 -6.07
CA SER A 60 7.58 5.99 -6.72
C SER A 60 8.71 6.96 -7.01
N VAL A 61 9.66 7.13 -6.07
CA VAL A 61 10.89 7.92 -6.25
C VAL A 61 11.77 7.30 -7.33
N SER A 62 11.95 5.98 -7.30
CA SER A 62 12.77 5.28 -8.30
C SER A 62 12.16 5.39 -9.69
N LEU A 63 10.83 5.25 -9.80
CA LEU A 63 10.08 5.38 -11.04
C LEU A 63 10.18 6.81 -11.59
N PHE A 64 10.05 7.82 -10.71
CA PHE A 64 10.23 9.22 -11.06
C PHE A 64 11.64 9.51 -11.60
N ARG A 65 12.66 8.89 -11.00
CA ARG A 65 14.06 8.96 -11.44
C ARG A 65 14.37 8.04 -12.62
N MET A 66 13.37 7.39 -13.21
CA MET A 66 13.50 6.44 -14.31
C MET A 66 14.49 5.30 -14.03
N ARG A 67 14.53 4.80 -12.78
CA ARG A 67 15.45 3.73 -12.36
C ARG A 67 14.82 2.36 -12.46
N LYS A 68 15.59 1.36 -12.90
CA LYS A 68 15.15 -0.06 -12.95
C LYS A 68 14.73 -0.63 -11.60
N ALA A 69 15.29 -0.09 -10.50
CA ALA A 69 14.91 -0.45 -9.13
C ALA A 69 13.43 -0.18 -8.81
N ALA A 70 12.72 0.61 -9.62
CA ALA A 70 11.28 0.84 -9.45
C ALA A 70 10.48 -0.46 -9.46
N PHE A 71 10.79 -1.39 -10.36
CA PHE A 71 10.04 -2.64 -10.50
C PHE A 71 10.07 -3.51 -9.23
N PRO A 72 11.24 -3.93 -8.69
CA PRO A 72 11.28 -4.76 -7.49
C PRO A 72 10.68 -4.06 -6.27
N LEU A 73 10.75 -2.72 -6.18
CA LEU A 73 10.15 -1.96 -5.09
C LEU A 73 8.62 -1.94 -5.15
N PHE A 74 8.03 -1.71 -6.33
CA PHE A 74 6.59 -1.81 -6.52
C PHE A 74 6.08 -3.25 -6.36
N LEU A 75 6.86 -4.25 -6.79
CA LEU A 75 6.54 -5.65 -6.58
C LEU A 75 6.56 -6.02 -5.08
N ALA A 76 7.57 -5.59 -4.33
CA ALA A 76 7.62 -5.78 -2.88
C ALA A 76 6.42 -5.10 -2.20
N PHE A 77 6.08 -3.87 -2.60
CA PHE A 77 4.91 -3.17 -2.10
C PHE A 77 3.60 -3.93 -2.37
N PHE A 78 3.47 -4.52 -3.56
CA PHE A 78 2.33 -5.37 -3.92
C PHE A 78 2.27 -6.61 -3.03
N LEU A 79 3.37 -7.37 -2.91
CA LEU A 79 3.41 -8.61 -2.14
C LEU A 79 3.15 -8.38 -0.65
N LEU A 80 3.75 -7.35 -0.06
CA LEU A 80 3.49 -6.97 1.34
C LEU A 80 2.03 -6.55 1.53
N GLY A 81 1.47 -5.84 0.54
CA GLY A 81 0.06 -5.47 0.53
C GLY A 81 -0.89 -6.67 0.45
N VAL A 82 -0.55 -7.70 -0.32
CA VAL A 82 -1.33 -8.95 -0.38
C VAL A 82 -1.18 -9.71 0.95
N ALA A 83 0.03 -9.80 1.49
CA ALA A 83 0.28 -10.44 2.78
C ALA A 83 -0.57 -9.81 3.90
N LEU A 84 -0.70 -8.48 3.94
CA LEU A 84 -1.57 -7.79 4.91
C LEU A 84 -3.06 -8.12 4.79
N VAL A 85 -3.54 -8.45 3.59
CA VAL A 85 -4.94 -8.85 3.36
C VAL A 85 -5.16 -10.30 3.75
N VAL A 86 -4.18 -11.15 3.51
CA VAL A 86 -4.27 -12.60 3.67
C VAL A 86 -3.92 -13.05 5.09
N LEU A 87 -2.93 -12.43 5.73
CA LEU A 87 -2.43 -12.82 7.05
C LEU A 87 -3.53 -12.93 8.11
N PRO A 88 -4.47 -11.97 8.23
CA PRO A 88 -5.41 -12.05 9.33
C PRO A 88 -6.54 -13.07 9.07
N TRP A 89 -6.63 -13.68 7.88
CA TRP A 89 -7.45 -14.88 7.64
C TRP A 89 -6.91 -16.11 8.38
N PHE A 90 -5.61 -16.13 8.66
CA PHE A 90 -4.95 -17.24 9.35
C PHE A 90 -4.72 -16.98 10.83
N THR A 91 -4.77 -15.71 11.28
CA THR A 91 -4.42 -15.34 12.66
C THR A 91 -5.59 -14.81 13.48
N LYS A 92 -6.74 -14.51 12.87
CA LYS A 92 -7.90 -13.95 13.58
C LYS A 92 -9.15 -14.79 13.30
N ASP A 93 -9.62 -15.51 14.33
CA ASP A 93 -10.89 -16.25 14.29
C ASP A 93 -12.06 -15.24 14.19
N GLY A 94 -12.64 -15.08 13.00
CA GLY A 94 -13.81 -14.21 12.79
C GLY A 94 -13.53 -12.93 12.00
N TYR A 95 -12.95 -13.06 10.81
CA TYR A 95 -12.66 -11.96 9.89
C TYR A 95 -13.93 -11.20 9.44
N SER A 96 -14.43 -10.28 10.26
CA SER A 96 -15.54 -9.38 9.92
C SER A 96 -15.01 -8.09 9.27
N VAL A 97 -14.18 -8.20 8.23
CA VAL A 97 -13.82 -7.02 7.45
C VAL A 97 -15.06 -6.59 6.67
N ALA A 98 -15.50 -5.36 6.91
CA ALA A 98 -16.64 -4.78 6.20
C ALA A 98 -16.39 -4.90 4.68
N LEU A 99 -17.37 -5.43 3.95
CA LEU A 99 -17.31 -5.62 2.49
C LEU A 99 -16.76 -4.40 1.72
N PRO A 100 -17.07 -3.14 2.09
CA PRO A 100 -16.48 -1.95 1.46
C PRO A 100 -14.95 -1.88 1.55
N VAL A 101 -14.36 -2.29 2.68
CA VAL A 101 -12.91 -2.30 2.88
C VAL A 101 -12.24 -3.35 2.01
N LEU A 102 -12.86 -4.53 1.90
CA LEU A 102 -12.40 -5.61 1.02
C LEU A 102 -12.44 -5.19 -0.45
N VAL A 103 -13.55 -4.63 -0.92
CA VAL A 103 -13.70 -4.18 -2.31
C VAL A 103 -12.71 -3.05 -2.64
N GLY A 104 -12.60 -2.04 -1.78
CA GLY A 104 -11.65 -0.95 -1.97
C GLY A 104 -10.20 -1.44 -2.03
N THR A 105 -9.86 -2.39 -1.15
CA THR A 105 -8.51 -2.99 -1.14
C THR A 105 -8.26 -3.82 -2.41
N ALA A 106 -9.23 -4.63 -2.84
CA ALA A 106 -9.11 -5.44 -4.06
C ALA A 106 -8.88 -4.58 -5.30
N ILE A 107 -9.66 -3.50 -5.47
CA ILE A 107 -9.51 -2.55 -6.58
C ILE A 107 -8.11 -1.92 -6.55
N ALA A 108 -7.66 -1.46 -5.38
CA ALA A 108 -6.32 -0.88 -5.23
C ALA A 108 -5.20 -1.87 -5.59
N LYS A 109 -5.35 -3.16 -5.24
CA LYS A 109 -4.36 -4.20 -5.60
C LYS A 109 -4.37 -4.54 -7.09
N ILE A 110 -5.54 -4.55 -7.74
CA ILE A 110 -5.63 -4.72 -9.20
C ILE A 110 -4.89 -3.58 -9.91
N ILE A 111 -5.14 -2.33 -9.51
CA ILE A 111 -4.44 -1.17 -10.09
C ILE A 111 -2.93 -1.28 -9.87
N LEU A 112 -2.49 -1.65 -8.66
CA LEU A 112 -1.07 -1.84 -8.35
C LEU A 112 -0.44 -2.97 -9.19
N LEU A 113 -1.15 -4.07 -9.44
CA LEU A 113 -0.70 -5.14 -10.33
C LEU A 113 -0.48 -4.64 -11.75
N TRP A 114 -1.45 -3.87 -12.29
CA TRP A 114 -1.31 -3.22 -13.60
C TRP A 114 -0.10 -2.28 -13.66
N VAL A 115 0.14 -1.50 -12.61
CA VAL A 115 1.32 -0.65 -12.50
C VAL A 115 2.61 -1.50 -12.51
N CYS A 116 2.65 -2.61 -11.78
CA CYS A 116 3.81 -3.51 -11.79
C CYS A 116 4.09 -4.08 -13.19
N VAL A 117 3.05 -4.49 -13.93
CA VAL A 117 3.19 -4.96 -15.31
C VAL A 117 3.74 -3.85 -16.21
N TYR A 118 3.14 -2.65 -16.14
CA TYR A 118 3.61 -1.50 -16.92
C TYR A 118 5.07 -1.14 -16.64
N ILE A 119 5.49 -1.13 -15.37
CA ILE A 119 6.89 -0.84 -15.01
C ILE A 119 7.82 -1.94 -15.51
N LYS A 120 7.39 -3.21 -15.45
CA LYS A 120 8.16 -4.34 -16.02
C LYS A 120 8.39 -4.13 -17.50
N ASP A 121 7.35 -3.75 -18.25
CA ASP A 121 7.44 -3.50 -19.69
C ASP A 121 8.44 -2.37 -19.97
N LEU A 122 8.38 -1.27 -19.21
CA LEU A 122 9.36 -0.17 -19.30
C LEU A 122 10.81 -0.59 -18.97
N VAL A 123 11.00 -1.55 -18.06
CA VAL A 123 12.33 -2.13 -17.79
C VAL A 123 12.80 -2.96 -18.98
N THR A 124 11.93 -3.81 -19.53
CA THR A 124 12.29 -4.68 -20.66
C THR A 124 12.54 -3.92 -21.95
N GLU A 125 11.83 -2.80 -22.17
CA GLU A 125 12.04 -1.88 -23.30
C GLU A 125 13.30 -1.00 -23.14
N GLY A 126 13.98 -1.05 -21.99
CA GLY A 126 15.18 -0.26 -21.72
C GLY A 126 14.94 1.23 -21.49
N VAL A 127 13.68 1.63 -21.27
CA VAL A 127 13.30 3.03 -20.97
C VAL A 127 13.77 3.42 -19.57
N LEU A 128 13.70 2.50 -18.62
CA LEU A 128 14.25 2.67 -17.27
C LEU A 128 15.74 2.32 -17.26
N LYS A 129 16.56 3.21 -16.69
CA LYS A 129 18.03 3.12 -16.64
C LYS A 129 18.53 2.45 -15.37
#